data_AF-A0A847CK80-F1
#
_entry.id   AF-A0A847CK80-F1
#
_cell.length_a   1.000
_cell.length_b   1.000
_cell.length_c   1.000
_cell.angle_alpha   90.00
_cell.angle_beta   90.00
_cell.angle_gamma   90.00
#
_symmetry.space_group_name_H-M   'P 1'
#
loop_
_entity.id
_entity.type
_entity.pdbx_description
1 polymer ?
#
loop_
_entity_poly.entity_id
_entity_poly.type
_entity_poly.pdbx_seq_one_letter_code
_entity_poly.pdbx_strand_id
1 'polypeptide(L)'
;MAIVEILENKLDVRKGGDECEFNGYLEDYILDIDELEMDETIKEALKLIAEEDNQAKICVNLRMAVNKDAISNQIIRYKDVFKLTGKPIILPYIIYGEKNDADRALLLVPYEKYGYLFAKGYYYSMTEPGSDFSNCKNEIVAISMDNATSIFDAYKRLYSVTAGSLQRSIDHSDYTNYESLKENAIECANEIRDKAVDVLTDLEDKTDAIYLMVIKWFLLKKVLYVQYMVNKDILNRVHDGIVKKQRNQAKLNSEEIKFMSFSELWRCTGQNQAKEEKEITN
;
A
#
# COMPACT_ATOMS: atom_id res chain seq x y z
N MET A 1 1.15 -18.69 -13.05
CA MET A 1 2.36 -17.90 -13.33
C MET A 1 3.01 -17.63 -11.99
N ALA A 2 4.31 -17.87 -11.91
CA ALA A 2 5.04 -17.65 -10.67
C ALA A 2 5.33 -16.15 -10.48
N ILE A 3 5.54 -15.70 -9.25
CA ILE A 3 5.66 -14.26 -8.96
C ILE A 3 6.87 -13.62 -9.68
N VAL A 4 7.99 -14.36 -9.76
CA VAL A 4 9.20 -13.89 -10.46
C VAL A 4 8.91 -13.69 -11.94
N GLU A 5 8.29 -14.67 -12.60
CA GLU A 5 7.90 -14.59 -14.01
C GLU A 5 6.95 -13.39 -14.29
N ILE A 6 5.97 -13.13 -13.40
CA ILE A 6 5.08 -11.97 -13.55
C ILE A 6 5.88 -10.67 -13.49
N LEU A 7 6.79 -10.54 -12.53
CA LEU A 7 7.58 -9.32 -12.31
C LEU A 7 8.61 -9.12 -13.42
N GLU A 8 9.28 -10.16 -13.91
CA GLU A 8 10.26 -10.06 -15.00
C GLU A 8 9.65 -9.57 -16.31
N ASN A 9 8.37 -9.87 -16.54
CA ASN A 9 7.63 -9.40 -17.71
C ASN A 9 7.19 -7.93 -17.61
N LYS A 10 7.39 -7.26 -16.46
CA LYS A 10 7.08 -5.83 -16.30
C LYS A 10 8.18 -4.96 -16.90
N LEU A 11 7.82 -4.13 -17.88
CA LEU A 11 8.77 -3.27 -18.57
C LEU A 11 8.95 -1.95 -17.82
N ASP A 12 10.21 -1.63 -17.50
CA ASP A 12 10.59 -0.34 -16.94
C ASP A 12 10.86 0.71 -18.03
N VAL A 13 11.01 1.97 -17.60
CA VAL A 13 11.25 3.11 -18.50
C VAL A 13 12.51 2.97 -19.37
N ARG A 14 13.53 2.25 -18.89
CA ARG A 14 14.81 2.04 -19.62
C ARG A 14 14.62 1.10 -20.80
N LYS A 15 13.62 0.21 -20.71
CA LYS A 15 13.21 -0.72 -21.77
C LYS A 15 12.05 -0.20 -22.61
N GLY A 16 11.69 1.08 -22.47
CA GLY A 16 10.58 1.71 -23.19
C GLY A 16 9.19 1.36 -22.66
N GLY A 17 9.11 0.80 -21.45
CA GLY A 17 7.85 0.54 -20.75
C GLY A 17 7.37 1.73 -19.90
N ASP A 18 6.15 1.62 -19.38
CA ASP A 18 5.54 2.61 -18.47
C ASP A 18 5.05 1.98 -17.16
N GLU A 19 5.40 0.71 -16.91
CA GLU A 19 4.86 -0.05 -15.78
C GLU A 19 5.60 0.27 -14.48
N CYS A 20 6.89 0.59 -14.54
CA CYS A 20 7.72 0.87 -13.37
C CYS A 20 8.92 1.74 -13.76
N GLU A 21 9.60 2.30 -12.76
CA GLU A 21 10.77 3.16 -12.99
C GLU A 21 12.06 2.35 -13.12
N PHE A 22 12.17 1.24 -12.38
CA PHE A 22 13.28 0.32 -12.48
C PHE A 22 12.79 -1.11 -12.28
N ASN A 23 13.28 -2.04 -13.09
CA ASN A 23 13.10 -3.47 -12.88
C ASN A 23 14.32 -4.27 -13.35
N GLY A 24 15.08 -4.82 -12.40
CA GLY A 24 16.35 -5.49 -12.66
C GLY A 24 17.01 -6.01 -11.39
N TYR A 25 18.31 -6.31 -11.47
CA TYR A 25 19.07 -6.73 -10.29
C TYR A 25 19.13 -5.61 -9.25
N LEU A 26 19.10 -6.02 -7.98
CA LEU A 26 19.14 -5.09 -6.86
C LEU A 26 20.47 -4.34 -6.79
N GLU A 27 21.58 -5.01 -7.07
CA GLU A 27 22.92 -4.41 -7.09
C GLU A 27 23.00 -3.24 -8.09
N ASP A 28 22.49 -3.43 -9.31
CA ASP A 28 22.43 -2.38 -10.34
C ASP A 28 21.64 -1.16 -9.84
N TYR A 29 20.51 -1.38 -9.18
CA TYR A 29 19.70 -0.27 -8.64
C TYR A 29 20.43 0.54 -7.57
N ILE A 30 21.17 -0.14 -6.68
CA ILE A 30 21.93 0.51 -5.61
C ILE A 30 23.07 1.36 -6.19
N LEU A 31 23.67 0.95 -7.32
CA LEU A 31 24.73 1.70 -7.98
C LEU A 31 24.21 2.95 -8.73
N ASP A 32 22.98 2.87 -9.24
CA ASP A 32 22.36 3.93 -10.04
C ASP A 32 21.65 5.01 -9.20
N ILE A 33 21.38 4.75 -7.93
CA ILE A 33 20.56 5.67 -7.12
C ILE A 33 21.34 6.89 -6.62
N ASP A 34 20.71 8.06 -6.72
CA ASP A 34 21.23 9.27 -6.07
C ASP A 34 21.14 9.12 -4.55
N GLU A 35 22.28 9.27 -3.88
CA GLU A 35 22.38 9.12 -2.43
C GLU A 35 21.51 10.12 -1.64
N LEU A 36 21.07 11.21 -2.27
CA LEU A 36 20.31 12.28 -1.60
C LEU A 36 18.79 12.08 -1.63
N GLU A 37 18.26 11.16 -2.44
CA GLU A 37 16.81 11.04 -2.67
C GLU A 37 16.15 9.86 -1.96
N MET A 38 16.92 8.88 -1.48
CA MET A 38 16.40 7.67 -0.83
C MET A 38 16.43 7.77 0.70
N ASP A 39 15.40 7.23 1.34
CA ASP A 39 15.40 6.98 2.78
C ASP A 39 16.58 6.08 3.20
N GLU A 40 17.41 6.55 4.12
CA GLU A 40 18.62 5.86 4.54
C GLU A 40 18.34 4.45 5.13
N THR A 41 17.19 4.26 5.79
CA THR A 41 16.79 2.95 6.33
C THR A 41 16.56 1.96 5.19
N ILE A 42 15.88 2.38 4.12
CA ILE A 42 15.67 1.55 2.93
C ILE A 42 17.01 1.29 2.25
N LYS A 43 17.84 2.30 2.06
CA LYS A 43 19.15 2.19 1.41
C LYS A 43 20.03 1.15 2.11
N GLU A 44 20.15 1.24 3.43
CA GLU A 44 20.93 0.30 4.24
C GLU A 44 20.34 -1.12 4.14
N ALA A 45 19.01 -1.28 4.19
CA ALA A 45 18.38 -2.57 4.05
C ALA A 45 18.65 -3.21 2.68
N LEU A 46 18.56 -2.43 1.61
CA LEU A 46 18.82 -2.90 0.25
C LEU A 46 20.28 -3.34 0.08
N LYS A 47 21.25 -2.62 0.66
CA LYS A 47 22.66 -3.02 0.69
C LYS A 47 22.86 -4.36 1.41
N LEU A 48 22.28 -4.52 2.60
CA LEU A 48 22.35 -5.79 3.34
C LEU A 48 21.74 -6.95 2.56
N ILE A 49 20.62 -6.72 1.85
CA ILE A 49 20.00 -7.74 1.00
C ILE A 49 20.91 -8.10 -0.18
N ALA A 50 21.50 -7.12 -0.87
CA ALA A 50 22.37 -7.36 -2.01
C ALA A 50 23.67 -8.09 -1.63
N GLU A 51 24.22 -7.81 -0.44
CA GLU A 51 25.38 -8.51 0.10
C GLU A 51 25.10 -10.00 0.40
N GLU A 52 23.88 -10.32 0.86
CA GLU A 52 23.45 -11.69 1.18
C GLU A 52 22.95 -12.46 -0.07
N ASP A 53 22.31 -11.77 -1.01
CA ASP A 53 21.68 -12.35 -2.19
C ASP A 53 21.95 -11.51 -3.44
N ASN A 54 23.01 -11.88 -4.17
CA ASN A 54 23.39 -11.21 -5.42
C ASN A 54 22.46 -11.52 -6.61
N GLN A 55 21.49 -12.43 -6.45
CA GLN A 55 20.46 -12.70 -7.46
C GLN A 55 19.15 -11.97 -7.16
N ALA A 56 19.05 -11.28 -6.02
CA ALA A 56 17.89 -10.47 -5.69
C ALA A 56 17.64 -9.42 -6.78
N LYS A 57 16.37 -9.29 -7.17
CA LYS A 57 15.88 -8.27 -8.09
C LYS A 57 14.98 -7.31 -7.37
N ILE A 58 14.82 -6.12 -7.94
CA ILE A 58 13.93 -5.09 -7.42
C ILE A 58 13.11 -4.47 -8.55
N CYS A 59 11.83 -4.30 -8.29
CA CYS A 59 10.93 -3.50 -9.10
C CYS A 59 10.51 -2.26 -8.30
N VAL A 60 10.78 -1.07 -8.85
CA VAL A 60 10.62 0.23 -8.19
C VAL A 60 9.47 0.99 -8.83
N ASN A 61 8.57 1.50 -7.99
CA ASN A 61 7.40 2.27 -8.39
C ASN A 61 6.52 1.55 -9.42
N LEU A 62 6.19 0.27 -9.15
CA LEU A 62 5.28 -0.50 -10.01
C LEU A 62 3.88 0.13 -10.00
N ARG A 63 3.45 0.57 -11.18
CA ARG A 63 2.19 1.28 -11.42
C ARG A 63 1.09 0.29 -11.73
N MET A 64 -0.02 0.39 -11.02
CA MET A 64 -1.21 -0.44 -11.20
C MET A 64 -2.45 0.42 -11.40
N ALA A 65 -3.31 -0.02 -12.31
CA ALA A 65 -4.65 0.51 -12.44
C ALA A 65 -5.51 0.08 -11.25
N VAL A 66 -6.48 0.91 -10.89
CA VAL A 66 -7.49 0.55 -9.89
C VAL A 66 -8.45 -0.43 -10.54
N ASN A 67 -8.62 -1.63 -9.95
CA ASN A 67 -9.58 -2.61 -10.44
C ASN A 67 -11.02 -2.11 -10.22
N LYS A 68 -11.65 -1.65 -11.29
CA LYS A 68 -13.00 -1.09 -11.20
C LYS A 68 -14.07 -2.15 -10.91
N ASP A 69 -13.83 -3.41 -11.28
CA ASP A 69 -14.77 -4.51 -11.08
C ASP A 69 -14.81 -5.00 -9.62
N ALA A 70 -13.66 -4.92 -8.93
CA ALA A 70 -13.59 -5.16 -7.49
C ALA A 70 -14.36 -4.10 -6.68
N ILE A 71 -14.44 -2.86 -7.18
CA ILE A 71 -15.09 -1.73 -6.50
C ILE A 71 -16.57 -1.61 -6.90
N SER A 72 -16.91 -1.89 -8.17
CA SER A 72 -18.27 -1.76 -8.73
C SER A 72 -19.29 -2.73 -8.10
N ASN A 73 -18.84 -3.83 -7.50
CA ASN A 73 -19.65 -4.71 -6.65
C ASN A 73 -20.10 -4.09 -5.30
N GLN A 74 -19.93 -2.78 -5.12
CA GLN A 74 -20.25 -2.01 -3.90
C GLN A 74 -19.63 -2.59 -2.63
N ILE A 75 -18.49 -3.25 -2.76
CA ILE A 75 -17.77 -3.84 -1.64
C ILE A 75 -17.10 -2.74 -0.82
N ILE A 76 -16.39 -1.82 -1.48
CA ILE A 76 -15.81 -0.62 -0.88
C ILE A 76 -16.40 0.60 -1.60
N ARG A 77 -17.20 1.40 -0.89
CA ARG A 77 -17.84 2.59 -1.46
C ARG A 77 -16.88 3.77 -1.43
N TYR A 78 -16.17 3.99 -2.54
CA TYR A 78 -15.32 5.16 -2.72
C TYR A 78 -15.22 5.54 -4.20
N LYS A 79 -16.19 6.30 -4.71
CA LYS A 79 -16.31 6.59 -6.15
C LYS A 79 -15.23 7.54 -6.68
N ASP A 80 -14.59 8.32 -5.81
CA ASP A 80 -13.61 9.31 -6.23
C ASP A 80 -12.33 8.69 -6.80
N VAL A 81 -12.01 7.45 -6.40
CA VAL A 81 -10.90 6.69 -7.02
C VAL A 81 -11.13 6.43 -8.51
N PHE A 82 -12.38 6.44 -9.00
CA PHE A 82 -12.69 6.28 -10.43
C PHE A 82 -12.40 7.53 -11.26
N LYS A 83 -12.17 8.68 -10.61
CA LYS A 83 -11.80 9.93 -11.28
C LYS A 83 -10.31 9.97 -11.62
N LEU A 84 -9.52 9.05 -11.05
CA LEU A 84 -8.11 8.92 -11.34
C LEU A 84 -7.92 8.23 -12.70
N THR A 85 -7.00 8.75 -13.51
CA THR A 85 -6.66 8.19 -14.83
C THR A 85 -5.41 7.31 -14.76
N GLY A 86 -5.22 6.44 -15.76
CA GLY A 86 -4.02 5.62 -15.89
C GLY A 86 -3.85 4.57 -14.78
N LYS A 87 -2.63 4.51 -14.23
CA LYS A 87 -2.17 3.53 -13.23
C LYS A 87 -1.79 4.25 -11.91
N PRO A 88 -2.77 4.74 -11.13
CA PRO A 88 -2.52 5.65 -10.01
C PRO A 88 -2.02 4.96 -8.74
N ILE A 89 -2.12 3.63 -8.63
CA ILE A 89 -1.54 2.89 -7.50
C ILE A 89 -0.07 2.66 -7.80
N ILE A 90 0.84 3.15 -6.95
CA ILE A 90 2.28 2.99 -7.11
C ILE A 90 2.81 2.16 -5.94
N LEU A 91 3.34 0.97 -6.24
CA LEU A 91 3.99 0.09 -5.27
C LEU A 91 5.47 0.50 -5.16
N PRO A 92 5.95 0.99 -3.98
CA PRO A 92 7.27 1.62 -3.89
C PRO A 92 8.42 0.70 -4.27
N TYR A 93 8.54 -0.43 -3.56
CA TYR A 93 9.61 -1.41 -3.78
C TYR A 93 9.05 -2.82 -3.68
N ILE A 94 9.36 -3.63 -4.69
CA ILE A 94 9.11 -5.07 -4.67
C ILE A 94 10.46 -5.74 -4.86
N ILE A 95 11.03 -6.26 -3.78
CA ILE A 95 12.23 -7.09 -3.84
C ILE A 95 11.78 -8.51 -4.11
N TYR A 96 12.31 -9.17 -5.12
CA TYR A 96 11.87 -10.50 -5.53
C TYR A 96 13.03 -11.36 -6.01
N GLY A 97 12.81 -12.68 -6.00
CA GLY A 97 13.81 -13.64 -6.44
C GLY A 97 13.33 -15.07 -6.26
N GLU A 98 14.17 -15.98 -6.72
CA GLU A 98 14.00 -17.42 -6.56
C GLU A 98 15.16 -17.95 -5.70
N LYS A 99 14.83 -18.67 -4.63
CA LYS A 99 15.82 -19.36 -3.80
C LYS A 99 15.26 -20.70 -3.35
N ASN A 100 16.04 -21.76 -3.55
CA ASN A 100 15.64 -23.14 -3.21
C ASN A 100 14.26 -23.55 -3.79
N ASP A 101 14.07 -23.32 -5.09
CA ASP A 101 12.81 -23.60 -5.83
C ASP A 101 11.58 -22.83 -5.27
N ALA A 102 11.80 -21.73 -4.56
CA ALA A 102 10.75 -20.89 -4.01
C ALA A 102 10.82 -19.48 -4.57
N ASP A 103 9.85 -19.15 -5.42
CA ASP A 103 9.61 -17.78 -5.87
C ASP A 103 8.95 -16.96 -4.77
N ARG A 104 9.56 -15.84 -4.42
CA ARG A 104 9.03 -14.95 -3.39
C ARG A 104 9.20 -13.48 -3.74
N ALA A 105 8.35 -12.65 -3.15
CA ALA A 105 8.47 -11.21 -3.21
C ALA A 105 8.19 -10.57 -1.84
N LEU A 106 8.90 -9.48 -1.58
CA LEU A 106 8.75 -8.59 -0.44
C LEU A 106 8.30 -7.22 -0.95
N LEU A 107 7.05 -6.87 -0.69
CA LEU A 107 6.51 -5.52 -0.91
C LEU A 107 6.95 -4.65 0.27
N LEU A 108 7.93 -3.79 0.02
CA LEU A 108 8.48 -2.85 1.00
C LEU A 108 7.91 -1.46 0.75
N VAL A 109 7.24 -0.91 1.77
CA VAL A 109 6.74 0.46 1.79
C VAL A 109 7.58 1.27 2.78
N PRO A 110 8.07 2.47 2.41
CA PRO A 110 8.79 3.36 3.31
C PRO A 110 8.06 3.53 4.64
N TYR A 111 8.82 3.59 5.72
CA TYR A 111 8.23 3.72 7.04
C TYR A 111 7.62 5.11 7.23
N GLU A 112 6.37 5.13 7.66
CA GLU A 112 5.69 6.28 8.23
C GLU A 112 4.79 5.79 9.37
N LYS A 113 4.27 6.67 10.24
CA LYS A 113 3.44 6.32 11.41
C LYS A 113 2.34 5.28 11.09
N TYR A 114 1.80 5.31 9.87
CA TYR A 114 0.76 4.39 9.38
C TYR A 114 1.17 3.60 8.14
N GLY A 115 2.47 3.54 7.84
CA GLY A 115 3.03 2.94 6.61
C GLY A 115 2.57 1.50 6.41
N TYR A 116 2.46 0.73 7.49
CA TYR A 116 2.00 -0.65 7.42
C TYR A 116 0.55 -0.80 6.93
N LEU A 117 -0.34 0.16 7.25
CA LEU A 117 -1.70 0.15 6.69
C LEU A 117 -1.64 0.30 5.15
N PHE A 118 -0.77 1.16 4.63
CA PHE A 118 -0.59 1.29 3.19
C PHE A 118 0.05 0.04 2.57
N ALA A 119 1.05 -0.57 3.22
CA ALA A 119 1.62 -1.84 2.78
C ALA A 119 0.56 -2.94 2.61
N LYS A 120 -0.35 -3.09 3.59
CA LYS A 120 -1.48 -4.02 3.48
C LYS A 120 -2.48 -3.62 2.39
N GLY A 121 -2.80 -2.33 2.27
CA GLY A 121 -3.71 -1.84 1.24
C GLY A 121 -3.19 -2.09 -0.17
N TYR A 122 -1.89 -1.88 -0.37
CA TYR A 122 -1.17 -2.17 -1.59
C TYR A 122 -1.17 -3.66 -1.89
N TYR A 123 -0.81 -4.52 -0.92
CA TYR A 123 -0.90 -5.97 -1.06
C TYR A 123 -2.30 -6.43 -1.46
N TYR A 124 -3.35 -5.92 -0.80
CA TYR A 124 -4.73 -6.28 -1.12
C TYR A 124 -5.17 -5.77 -2.49
N SER A 125 -4.58 -4.69 -3.00
CA SER A 125 -4.84 -4.22 -4.37
C SER A 125 -4.06 -5.01 -5.40
N MET A 126 -2.80 -5.32 -5.12
CA MET A 126 -1.95 -6.13 -5.96
C MET A 126 -2.51 -7.53 -6.17
N THR A 127 -3.11 -8.14 -5.13
CA THR A 127 -3.51 -9.55 -5.10
C THR A 127 -5.03 -9.79 -5.23
N GLU A 128 -5.81 -8.77 -5.57
CA GLU A 128 -7.26 -8.92 -5.68
C GLU A 128 -7.69 -9.81 -6.85
N PRO A 129 -8.89 -10.42 -6.81
CA PRO A 129 -9.37 -11.24 -7.91
C PRO A 129 -9.35 -10.48 -9.25
N GLY A 130 -8.76 -11.12 -10.27
CA GLY A 130 -8.58 -10.54 -11.59
C GLY A 130 -7.29 -9.75 -11.78
N SER A 131 -6.47 -9.57 -10.74
CA SER A 131 -5.11 -9.04 -10.90
C SER A 131 -4.12 -10.11 -11.39
N ASP A 132 -3.01 -9.67 -11.99
CA ASP A 132 -1.89 -10.53 -12.41
C ASP A 132 -1.35 -11.38 -11.26
N PHE A 133 -1.38 -10.84 -10.04
CA PHE A 133 -0.79 -11.45 -8.84
C PHE A 133 -1.79 -12.25 -8.00
N SER A 134 -3.05 -12.36 -8.43
CA SER A 134 -4.11 -13.04 -7.68
C SER A 134 -3.79 -14.51 -7.35
N ASN A 135 -3.04 -15.19 -8.22
CA ASN A 135 -2.63 -16.58 -8.08
C ASN A 135 -1.33 -16.77 -7.29
N CYS A 136 -0.57 -15.71 -7.03
CA CYS A 136 0.70 -15.75 -6.30
C CYS A 136 0.67 -14.91 -5.01
N LYS A 137 -0.51 -14.77 -4.40
CA LYS A 137 -0.70 -14.00 -3.15
C LYS A 137 0.00 -14.62 -1.93
N ASN A 138 0.30 -15.92 -1.97
CA ASN A 138 0.93 -16.67 -0.88
C ASN A 138 2.47 -16.67 -1.00
N GLU A 139 2.99 -15.90 -1.95
CA GLU A 139 4.40 -15.77 -2.31
C GLU A 139 4.88 -14.34 -2.03
N ILE A 140 3.97 -13.43 -1.67
CA ILE A 140 4.21 -12.02 -1.41
C ILE A 140 4.03 -11.74 0.09
N VAL A 141 4.98 -11.03 0.69
CA VAL A 141 4.89 -10.46 2.04
C VAL A 141 4.98 -8.95 1.96
N ALA A 142 4.10 -8.24 2.65
CA ALA A 142 4.09 -6.79 2.73
C ALA A 142 4.62 -6.29 4.08
N ILE A 143 5.51 -5.30 4.05
CA ILE A 143 6.16 -4.71 5.22
C ILE A 143 6.24 -3.19 5.11
N SER A 144 6.34 -2.55 6.27
CA SER A 144 6.76 -1.17 6.45
C SER A 144 7.41 -1.10 7.83
N MET A 145 8.73 -0.96 7.88
CA MET A 145 9.51 -1.08 9.11
C MET A 145 10.54 0.07 9.18
N ASP A 146 10.77 0.58 10.39
CA ASP A 146 11.61 1.74 10.68
C ASP A 146 13.09 1.41 10.86
N ASN A 147 13.49 0.16 10.64
CA ASN A 147 14.84 -0.32 10.85
C ASN A 147 15.29 -1.25 9.71
N ALA A 148 16.46 -0.95 9.14
CA ALA A 148 17.08 -1.70 8.07
C ALA A 148 17.30 -3.18 8.42
N THR A 149 17.72 -3.46 9.66
CA THR A 149 17.94 -4.83 10.15
C THR A 149 16.64 -5.63 10.15
N SER A 150 15.53 -5.01 10.56
CA SER A 150 14.22 -5.67 10.57
C SER A 150 13.72 -5.99 9.15
N ILE A 151 13.95 -5.07 8.21
CA ILE A 151 13.65 -5.28 6.77
C ILE A 151 14.48 -6.45 6.22
N PHE A 152 15.79 -6.46 6.49
CA PHE A 152 16.69 -7.54 6.09
C PHE A 152 16.31 -8.89 6.71
N ASP A 153 15.95 -8.91 7.99
CA ASP A 153 15.49 -10.12 8.66
C ASP A 153 14.16 -10.64 8.09
N ALA A 154 13.24 -9.75 7.71
CA ALA A 154 12.03 -10.13 6.99
C ALA A 154 12.36 -10.76 5.63
N TYR A 155 13.31 -10.19 4.89
CA TYR A 155 13.79 -10.75 3.62
C TYR A 155 14.38 -12.15 3.79
N LYS A 156 15.30 -12.37 4.74
CA LYS A 156 15.85 -13.71 5.00
C LYS A 156 14.76 -14.73 5.35
N ARG A 157 13.79 -14.31 6.16
CA ARG A 157 12.68 -15.18 6.58
C ARG A 157 11.73 -15.54 5.45
N LEU A 158 11.70 -14.76 4.37
CA LEU A 158 10.87 -14.98 3.20
C LEU A 158 11.07 -16.38 2.58
N TYR A 159 12.30 -16.90 2.67
CA TYR A 159 12.70 -18.21 2.14
C TYR A 159 12.83 -19.31 3.20
N SER A 160 12.75 -18.99 4.50
CA SER A 160 12.85 -19.98 5.58
C SER A 160 11.50 -20.38 6.18
N VAL A 161 10.46 -19.57 5.98
CA VAL A 161 9.09 -19.87 6.41
C VAL A 161 8.09 -19.59 5.28
N THR A 162 6.87 -20.12 5.41
CA THR A 162 5.78 -19.75 4.48
C THR A 162 5.48 -18.25 4.58
N ALA A 163 5.19 -17.58 3.46
CA ALA A 163 4.85 -16.15 3.43
C ALA A 163 3.70 -15.81 4.38
N GLY A 164 2.66 -16.66 4.45
CA GLY A 164 1.54 -16.45 5.36
C GLY A 164 1.92 -16.50 6.85
N SER A 165 2.92 -17.31 7.24
CA SER A 165 3.42 -17.33 8.61
C SER A 165 4.26 -16.10 8.92
N LEU A 166 5.09 -15.67 7.98
CA LEU A 166 5.87 -14.43 8.11
C LEU A 166 4.93 -13.22 8.21
N GLN A 167 3.95 -13.11 7.31
CA GLN A 167 2.98 -12.02 7.31
C GLN A 167 2.20 -11.95 8.64
N ARG A 168 1.78 -13.08 9.21
CA ARG A 168 1.12 -13.10 10.53
C ARG A 168 2.04 -12.62 11.65
N SER A 169 3.33 -13.00 11.60
CA SER A 169 4.32 -12.54 12.57
C SER A 169 4.50 -11.02 12.53
N ILE A 170 4.45 -10.42 11.35
CA ILE A 170 4.53 -8.96 11.14
C ILE A 170 3.21 -8.29 11.52
N ASP A 171 2.06 -8.85 11.11
CA ASP A 171 0.73 -8.34 11.49
C ASP A 171 0.62 -8.18 13.02
N HIS A 172 1.16 -9.14 13.80
CA HIS A 172 1.16 -9.09 15.27
C HIS A 172 2.09 -8.04 15.88
N SER A 173 3.14 -7.59 15.19
CA SER A 173 3.96 -6.48 15.66
C SER A 173 3.30 -5.12 15.43
N ASP A 174 2.49 -4.99 14.37
CA ASP A 174 1.91 -3.72 13.96
C ASP A 174 0.51 -3.44 14.56
N TYR A 175 -0.31 -4.47 14.80
CA TYR A 175 -1.60 -4.29 15.47
C TYR A 175 -2.00 -5.51 16.32
N THR A 176 -2.65 -5.23 17.46
CA THR A 176 -3.06 -6.30 18.39
C THR A 176 -4.36 -6.98 17.98
N ASN A 177 -5.30 -6.21 17.41
CA ASN A 177 -6.60 -6.71 16.98
C ASN A 177 -7.21 -5.80 15.89
N TYR A 178 -8.39 -6.17 15.40
CA TYR A 178 -9.05 -5.42 14.35
C TYR A 178 -9.47 -4.00 14.77
N GLU A 179 -9.93 -3.80 16.01
CA GLU A 179 -10.38 -2.48 16.46
C GLU A 179 -9.19 -1.51 16.55
N SER A 180 -8.03 -1.93 17.06
CA SER A 180 -6.83 -1.09 17.05
C SER A 180 -6.39 -0.73 15.63
N LEU A 181 -6.50 -1.68 14.68
CA LEU A 181 -6.23 -1.40 13.26
C LEU A 181 -7.25 -0.41 12.67
N LYS A 182 -8.52 -0.49 13.08
CA LYS A 182 -9.58 0.43 12.66
C LYS A 182 -9.34 1.84 13.18
N GLU A 183 -9.02 1.98 14.46
CA GLU A 183 -8.69 3.25 15.10
C GLU A 183 -7.52 3.94 14.39
N ASN A 184 -6.41 3.22 14.17
CA ASN A 184 -5.25 3.73 13.45
C ASN A 184 -5.60 4.18 12.01
N ALA A 185 -6.46 3.44 11.30
CA ALA A 185 -6.87 3.82 9.95
C ALA A 185 -7.75 5.08 9.94
N ILE A 186 -8.62 5.25 10.93
CA ILE A 186 -9.45 6.46 11.08
C ILE A 186 -8.57 7.66 11.43
N GLU A 187 -7.62 7.50 12.37
CA GLU A 187 -6.67 8.56 12.74
C GLU A 187 -5.83 8.98 11.53
N CYS A 188 -5.26 8.01 10.79
CA CYS A 188 -4.54 8.25 9.54
C CYS A 188 -5.38 9.02 8.51
N ALA A 189 -6.63 8.62 8.30
CA ALA A 189 -7.51 9.28 7.35
C ALA A 189 -7.81 10.74 7.73
N ASN A 190 -7.97 11.02 9.02
CA ASN A 190 -8.15 12.37 9.53
C ASN A 190 -6.85 13.18 9.39
N GLU A 191 -5.68 12.62 9.70
CA GLU A 191 -4.40 13.32 9.50
C GLU A 191 -4.16 13.70 8.04
N ILE A 192 -4.50 12.83 7.08
CA ILE A 192 -4.42 13.16 5.64
C ILE A 192 -5.35 14.32 5.31
N ARG A 193 -6.58 14.31 5.83
CA ARG A 193 -7.58 15.37 5.60
C ARG A 193 -7.11 16.70 6.18
N ASP A 194 -6.64 16.68 7.43
CA ASP A 194 -6.30 17.89 8.17
C ASP A 194 -5.06 18.57 7.55
N LYS A 195 -4.12 17.79 6.99
CA LYS A 195 -2.95 18.29 6.25
C LYS A 195 -3.23 18.65 4.78
N ALA A 196 -4.38 18.24 4.23
CA ALA A 196 -4.64 18.36 2.79
C ALA A 196 -4.63 19.82 2.31
N VAL A 197 -5.22 20.73 3.08
CA VAL A 197 -5.29 22.15 2.70
C VAL A 197 -3.90 22.77 2.61
N ASP A 198 -3.05 22.52 3.61
CA ASP A 198 -1.69 23.06 3.68
C ASP A 198 -0.86 22.52 2.50
N VAL A 199 -0.82 21.20 2.34
CA VAL A 199 -0.06 20.54 1.25
C VAL A 199 -0.50 21.03 -0.13
N LEU A 200 -1.82 21.17 -0.36
CA LEU A 200 -2.33 21.54 -1.67
C LEU A 200 -2.24 23.03 -1.97
N THR A 201 -2.17 23.90 -0.95
CA THR A 201 -2.09 25.35 -1.17
C THR A 201 -0.73 25.76 -1.73
N ASP A 202 0.33 25.05 -1.34
CA ASP A 202 1.71 25.37 -1.71
C ASP A 202 2.12 24.83 -3.09
N LEU A 203 1.25 24.07 -3.76
CA LEU A 203 1.55 23.43 -5.05
C LEU A 203 0.92 24.18 -6.23
N GLU A 204 1.74 24.45 -7.25
CA GLU A 204 1.30 24.99 -8.54
C GLU A 204 0.45 23.96 -9.31
N ASP A 205 0.96 22.74 -9.43
CA ASP A 205 0.20 21.57 -9.91
C ASP A 205 -0.12 20.63 -8.74
N LYS A 206 -1.41 20.42 -8.51
CA LYS A 206 -1.95 19.64 -7.40
C LYS A 206 -2.23 18.19 -7.79
N THR A 207 -2.09 17.83 -9.08
CA THR A 207 -2.59 16.57 -9.63
C THR A 207 -2.08 15.36 -8.86
N ASP A 208 -0.76 15.23 -8.71
CA ASP A 208 -0.14 14.07 -8.06
C ASP A 208 -0.45 14.00 -6.57
N ALA A 209 -0.44 15.14 -5.88
CA ALA A 209 -0.79 15.22 -4.46
C ALA A 209 -2.26 14.80 -4.22
N ILE A 210 -3.18 15.27 -5.07
CA ILE A 210 -4.60 14.87 -5.02
C ILE A 210 -4.75 13.37 -5.29
N TYR A 211 -4.07 12.85 -6.30
CA TYR A 211 -4.10 11.42 -6.64
C TYR A 211 -3.60 10.59 -5.45
N LEU A 212 -2.47 10.97 -4.85
CA LEU A 212 -1.91 10.31 -3.68
C LEU A 212 -2.89 10.30 -2.50
N MET A 213 -3.51 11.43 -2.18
CA MET A 213 -4.49 11.49 -1.07
C MET A 213 -5.71 10.59 -1.33
N VAL A 214 -6.25 10.62 -2.55
CA VAL A 214 -7.38 9.75 -2.95
C VAL A 214 -6.99 8.28 -2.86
N ILE A 215 -5.80 7.92 -3.33
CA ILE A 215 -5.28 6.54 -3.21
C ILE A 215 -5.10 6.17 -1.74
N LYS A 216 -4.49 7.01 -0.89
CA LYS A 216 -4.31 6.71 0.54
C LYS A 216 -5.66 6.43 1.22
N TRP A 217 -6.69 7.25 1.02
CA TRP A 217 -8.03 6.96 1.57
C TRP A 217 -8.66 5.69 1.00
N PHE A 218 -8.49 5.42 -0.29
CA PHE A 218 -8.94 4.18 -0.91
C PHE A 218 -8.29 2.95 -0.25
N LEU A 219 -6.97 2.98 -0.06
CA LEU A 219 -6.21 1.90 0.58
C LEU A 219 -6.67 1.66 2.02
N LEU A 220 -6.87 2.73 2.81
CA LEU A 220 -7.38 2.61 4.18
C LEU A 220 -8.75 1.92 4.23
N LYS A 221 -9.69 2.35 3.37
CA LYS A 221 -11.01 1.68 3.26
C LYS A 221 -10.86 0.21 2.88
N LYS A 222 -9.94 -0.10 1.95
CA LYS A 222 -9.70 -1.46 1.48
C LYS A 222 -9.12 -2.36 2.57
N VAL A 223 -8.17 -1.86 3.35
CA VAL A 223 -7.61 -2.58 4.50
C VAL A 223 -8.69 -2.92 5.51
N LEU A 224 -9.50 -1.95 5.93
CA LEU A 224 -10.56 -2.20 6.90
C LEU A 224 -11.56 -3.24 6.42
N TYR A 225 -11.93 -3.19 5.14
CA TYR A 225 -12.86 -4.14 4.56
C TYR A 225 -12.25 -5.54 4.50
N VAL A 226 -11.09 -5.69 3.85
CA VAL A 226 -10.49 -6.99 3.57
C VAL A 226 -10.03 -7.66 4.86
N GLN A 227 -9.38 -6.93 5.76
CA GLN A 227 -8.92 -7.45 7.05
C GLN A 227 -10.08 -8.00 7.88
N TYR A 228 -11.23 -7.32 7.88
CA TYR A 228 -12.42 -7.80 8.58
C TYR A 228 -12.95 -9.08 7.95
N MET A 229 -12.99 -9.13 6.61
CA MET A 229 -13.54 -10.26 5.84
C MET A 229 -12.69 -11.53 5.94
N VAL A 230 -11.36 -11.41 6.02
CA VAL A 230 -10.46 -12.57 6.13
C VAL A 230 -10.34 -13.11 7.56
N ASN A 231 -10.82 -12.37 8.56
CA ASN A 231 -10.75 -12.78 9.95
C ASN A 231 -11.80 -13.86 10.26
N LYS A 232 -11.34 -15.11 10.32
CA LYS A 232 -12.19 -16.28 10.63
C LYS A 232 -12.72 -16.28 12.06
N ASP A 233 -11.97 -15.71 13.01
CA ASP A 233 -12.41 -15.64 14.41
C ASP A 233 -13.59 -14.69 14.55
N ILE A 234 -13.54 -13.52 13.90
CA ILE A 234 -14.66 -12.58 13.82
C ILE A 234 -15.87 -13.24 13.14
N LEU A 235 -15.67 -13.91 12.00
CA LEU A 235 -16.74 -14.63 11.31
C LEU A 235 -17.45 -15.62 12.24
N ASN A 236 -16.70 -16.47 12.92
CA ASN A 236 -17.26 -17.57 13.70
C ASN A 236 -17.81 -17.11 15.07
N ARG A 237 -17.14 -16.17 15.75
CA ARG A 237 -17.50 -15.77 17.12
C ARG A 237 -18.47 -14.59 17.19
N VAL A 238 -18.41 -13.66 16.23
CA VAL A 238 -19.24 -12.44 16.24
C VAL A 238 -20.43 -12.57 15.29
N HIS A 239 -20.26 -13.28 14.17
CA HIS A 239 -21.27 -13.36 13.11
C HIS A 239 -21.88 -14.75 12.93
N ASP A 240 -21.60 -15.70 13.83
CA ASP A 240 -22.15 -17.07 13.81
C ASP A 240 -21.84 -17.85 12.52
N GLY A 241 -20.70 -17.57 11.87
CA GLY A 241 -20.37 -18.16 10.57
C GLY A 241 -21.13 -17.55 9.39
N ILE A 242 -21.95 -16.51 9.60
CA ILE A 242 -22.79 -15.89 8.57
C ILE A 242 -22.02 -14.80 7.84
N VAL A 243 -21.46 -15.17 6.68
CA VAL A 243 -20.67 -14.28 5.80
C VAL A 243 -21.42 -12.99 5.42
N LYS A 244 -22.75 -13.04 5.27
CA LYS A 244 -23.55 -11.85 4.94
C LYS A 244 -23.53 -10.80 6.06
N LYS A 245 -23.58 -11.22 7.34
CA LYS A 245 -23.49 -10.31 8.49
C LYS A 245 -22.09 -9.68 8.57
N GLN A 246 -21.05 -10.51 8.49
CA GLN A 246 -19.66 -10.04 8.50
C GLN A 246 -19.40 -9.02 7.38
N ARG A 247 -19.90 -9.30 6.17
CA ARG A 247 -19.79 -8.41 5.01
C ARG A 247 -20.47 -7.07 5.24
N ASN A 248 -21.64 -7.08 5.86
CA ASN A 248 -22.35 -5.83 6.19
C ASN A 248 -21.53 -5.00 7.18
N GLN A 249 -20.98 -5.62 8.22
CA GLN A 249 -20.15 -4.91 9.20
C GLN A 249 -18.84 -4.39 8.60
N ALA A 250 -18.17 -5.18 7.74
CA ALA A 250 -16.98 -4.74 7.02
C ALA A 250 -17.23 -3.47 6.20
N LYS A 251 -18.41 -3.36 5.58
CA LYS A 251 -18.82 -2.16 4.85
C LYS A 251 -18.97 -0.96 5.78
N LEU A 252 -19.69 -1.13 6.89
CA LEU A 252 -19.88 -0.06 7.88
C LEU A 252 -18.53 0.44 8.41
N ASN A 253 -17.62 -0.46 8.78
CA ASN A 253 -16.29 -0.09 9.26
C ASN A 253 -15.51 0.70 8.19
N SER A 254 -15.57 0.29 6.93
CA SER A 254 -14.92 1.03 5.83
C SER A 254 -15.58 2.40 5.57
N GLU A 255 -16.87 2.57 5.88
CA GLU A 255 -17.59 3.84 5.76
C GLU A 255 -17.17 4.85 6.86
N GLU A 256 -16.59 4.39 7.97
CA GLU A 256 -16.05 5.26 9.04
C GLU A 256 -14.83 6.09 8.58
N ILE A 257 -14.12 5.66 7.54
CA ILE A 257 -13.04 6.45 6.92
C ILE A 257 -13.63 7.70 6.26
N LYS A 258 -13.39 8.84 6.91
CA LYS A 258 -13.68 10.18 6.40
C LYS A 258 -12.59 10.62 5.43
N PHE A 259 -12.96 11.37 4.40
CA PHE A 259 -12.07 11.83 3.35
C PHE A 259 -12.59 13.16 2.78
N MET A 260 -11.74 13.92 2.09
CA MET A 260 -12.19 15.01 1.23
C MET A 260 -12.54 14.45 -0.15
N SER A 261 -13.65 14.89 -0.71
CA SER A 261 -14.01 14.50 -2.07
C SER A 261 -13.01 15.05 -3.08
N PHE A 262 -12.88 14.37 -4.22
CA PHE A 262 -11.99 14.80 -5.30
C PHE A 262 -12.23 16.28 -5.69
N SER A 263 -13.49 16.72 -5.72
CA SER A 263 -13.84 18.09 -6.06
C SER A 263 -13.51 19.10 -4.96
N GLU A 264 -13.54 18.69 -3.68
CA GLU A 264 -13.10 19.55 -2.56
C GLU A 264 -11.59 19.76 -2.60
N LEU A 265 -10.82 18.71 -2.89
CA LEU A 265 -9.35 18.80 -3.00
C LEU A 265 -8.92 19.80 -4.09
N TRP A 266 -9.56 19.79 -5.26
CA TRP A 266 -9.29 20.77 -6.31
C TRP A 266 -9.67 22.21 -5.93
N ARG A 267 -10.57 22.38 -4.95
CA ARG A 267 -10.99 23.69 -4.44
C ARG A 267 -10.20 24.15 -3.24
N CYS A 268 -9.26 23.34 -2.73
CA CYS A 268 -8.28 23.79 -1.73
C CYS A 268 -7.44 24.91 -2.36
N THR A 269 -7.83 26.14 -2.09
CA THR A 269 -7.06 27.35 -2.38
C THR A 269 -6.84 28.07 -1.05
N GLY A 270 -5.72 28.76 -0.89
CA GLY A 270 -5.39 29.49 0.35
C GLY A 270 -6.42 30.55 0.79
N GLN A 271 -7.52 30.73 0.05
CA GLN A 271 -8.63 31.63 0.38
C GLN A 271 -9.67 31.03 1.33
N ASN A 272 -9.71 29.71 1.54
CA ASN A 272 -10.68 29.10 2.46
C ASN A 272 -10.33 29.31 3.94
N GLN A 273 -9.05 29.54 4.30
CA GLN A 273 -8.64 29.93 5.66
C GLN A 273 -9.27 31.29 6.08
N ALA A 274 -9.42 32.22 5.13
CA ALA A 274 -9.99 33.55 5.42
C ALA A 274 -11.52 33.56 5.64
N LYS A 275 -12.21 32.45 5.36
CA LYS A 275 -13.66 32.32 5.60
C LYS A 275 -13.97 31.72 6.97
N GLU A 276 -13.22 30.72 7.41
CA GLU A 276 -13.42 30.12 8.74
C GLU A 276 -12.98 31.06 9.88
N GLU A 277 -11.90 31.84 9.70
CA GLU A 277 -11.53 32.87 10.69
C GLU A 277 -12.58 33.99 10.83
N LYS A 278 -13.33 34.29 9.76
CA LYS A 278 -14.40 35.31 9.80
C LYS A 278 -15.72 34.82 10.43
N GLU A 279 -15.93 33.50 10.51
CA GLU A 279 -17.10 32.92 11.18
C GLU A 279 -16.87 32.68 12.67
N ILE A 280 -15.61 32.53 13.12
CA ILE A 280 -15.28 32.40 14.55
C ILE A 280 -15.22 33.77 15.26
N THR A 281 -15.06 34.86 14.49
CA THR A 281 -14.94 36.23 15.03
C THR A 281 -16.24 37.05 14.98
N ASN A 282 -17.39 36.41 14.71
CA ASN A 282 -18.72 37.05 14.71
C ASN A 282 -19.70 36.38 15.69
#